data_AF-A0A319E0B7-F1
#
_entry.id   AF-A0A319E0B7-F1
#
_cell.length_a   1.000
_cell.length_b   1.000
_cell.length_c   1.000
_cell.angle_alpha   90.00
_cell.angle_beta   90.00
_cell.angle_gamma   90.00
#
_symmetry.space_group_name_H-M   'P 1'
#
loop_
_entity.id
_entity.type
_entity.pdbx_description
1 polymer ?
#
loop_
_entity_poly.entity_id
_entity_poly.type
_entity_poly.pdbx_seq_one_letter_code
_entity_poly.pdbx_strand_id
1 'polypeptide(L)'
;MSYISPSRKSSKVLELVGGHKIIAGEVELLDQQRTVSRLKLEPGSFRYTIPPTATSVIVKQQKDGWEREFEDEKKTTYLRLKTLQGEVLPYFYGAGYFDGLPVLILSDIDGITFEGFGS
;
A
#
# COMPACT_ATOMS: atom_id res chain seq x y z
N MET A 1 -23.71 -14.85 -31.13
CA MET A 1 -22.29 -14.85 -30.73
C MET A 1 -22.07 -13.70 -29.78
N SER A 2 -22.12 -13.96 -28.48
CA SER A 2 -21.90 -12.94 -27.45
C SER A 2 -20.39 -12.89 -27.20
N TYR A 3 -19.75 -11.82 -27.65
CA TYR A 3 -18.36 -11.54 -27.28
C TYR A 3 -18.33 -11.28 -25.77
N ILE A 4 -17.77 -12.21 -25.01
CA ILE A 4 -17.39 -11.97 -23.62
C ILE A 4 -16.19 -11.03 -23.71
N SER A 5 -16.43 -9.72 -23.54
CA SER A 5 -15.36 -8.75 -23.34
C SER A 5 -14.51 -9.23 -22.16
N PRO A 6 -13.18 -9.37 -22.30
CA PRO A 6 -12.34 -9.61 -21.13
C PRO A 6 -12.60 -8.46 -20.18
N SER A 7 -12.99 -8.77 -18.94
CA SER A 7 -13.23 -7.76 -17.91
C SER A 7 -12.01 -6.84 -17.89
N ARG A 8 -12.22 -5.58 -18.28
CA ARG A 8 -11.19 -4.55 -18.19
C ARG A 8 -10.83 -4.49 -16.72
N LYS A 9 -9.67 -5.04 -16.32
CA LYS A 9 -9.11 -4.82 -14.98
C LYS A 9 -9.10 -3.31 -14.80
N SER A 10 -9.99 -2.82 -13.94
CA SER A 10 -10.11 -1.39 -13.71
C SER A 10 -8.85 -0.97 -12.97
N SER A 11 -7.94 -0.32 -13.67
CA SER A 11 -6.75 0.25 -13.04
C SER A 11 -7.20 1.20 -11.92
N LYS A 12 -6.52 1.10 -10.78
CA LYS A 12 -6.76 1.93 -9.60
C LYS A 12 -5.65 2.96 -9.49
N VAL A 13 -6.00 4.14 -8.97
CA VAL A 13 -5.08 5.26 -8.83
C VAL A 13 -4.76 5.47 -7.37
N LEU A 14 -3.48 5.54 -7.07
CA LEU A 14 -2.93 5.92 -5.78
C LEU A 14 -2.31 7.31 -5.92
N GLU A 15 -2.76 8.27 -5.13
CA GLU A 15 -2.31 9.67 -5.21
C GLU A 15 -1.39 10.00 -4.05
N LEU A 16 -0.11 10.27 -4.32
CA LEU A 16 0.84 10.68 -3.29
C LEU A 16 0.55 12.10 -2.81
N VAL A 17 0.82 12.36 -1.52
CA VAL A 17 0.92 13.73 -1.01
C VAL A 17 1.99 14.47 -1.83
N GLY A 18 1.56 15.50 -2.58
CA GLY A 18 2.38 16.17 -3.59
C GLY A 18 1.90 16.00 -5.03
N GLY A 19 0.80 15.28 -5.26
CA GLY A 19 0.07 15.25 -6.54
C GLY A 19 0.55 14.20 -7.56
N HIS A 20 1.57 13.42 -7.22
CA HIS A 20 2.05 12.33 -8.08
C HIS A 20 1.08 11.15 -8.06
N LYS A 21 0.75 10.61 -9.23
CA LYS A 21 -0.19 9.49 -9.38
C LYS A 21 0.55 8.21 -9.72
N ILE A 22 0.17 7.12 -9.07
CA ILE A 22 0.66 5.77 -9.32
C ILE A 22 -0.51 4.92 -9.79
N ILE A 23 -0.31 4.19 -10.88
CA ILE A 23 -1.34 3.32 -11.47
C ILE A 23 -1.07 1.88 -11.02
N ALA A 24 -2.08 1.28 -10.39
CA ALA A 24 -2.10 -0.11 -10.00
C ALA A 24 -3.07 -0.90 -10.90
N GLY A 25 -2.60 -2.02 -11.44
CA GLY A 25 -3.39 -2.87 -12.33
C GLY A 25 -4.26 -3.89 -11.60
N GLU A 26 -3.86 -4.27 -10.37
CA GLU A 26 -4.60 -5.22 -9.53
C GLU A 26 -4.55 -4.80 -8.05
N VAL A 27 -5.63 -5.09 -7.34
CA VAL A 27 -5.76 -4.89 -5.89
C VAL A 27 -6.11 -6.22 -5.25
N GLU A 28 -5.29 -6.66 -4.32
CA GLU A 28 -5.49 -7.84 -3.49
C GLU A 28 -5.74 -7.37 -2.06
N LEU A 29 -6.88 -7.75 -1.47
CA LEU A 29 -7.22 -7.38 -0.11
C LEU A 29 -6.60 -8.40 0.86
N LEU A 30 -5.65 -7.96 1.67
CA LEU A 30 -4.91 -8.85 2.57
C LEU A 30 -5.60 -8.99 3.94
N ASP A 31 -6.20 -7.91 4.43
CA ASP A 31 -6.90 -7.90 5.72
C ASP A 31 -8.06 -6.89 5.69
N GLN A 32 -9.28 -7.41 5.72
CA GLN A 32 -10.52 -6.62 5.74
C GLN A 32 -10.70 -5.83 7.04
N GLN A 33 -10.24 -6.36 8.18
CA GLN A 33 -10.36 -5.70 9.47
C GLN A 33 -9.33 -4.59 9.63
N ARG A 34 -8.18 -4.71 8.96
CA ARG A 34 -7.06 -3.78 9.04
C ARG A 34 -6.92 -2.85 7.83
N THR A 35 -7.87 -2.88 6.90
CA THR A 35 -7.89 -1.99 5.73
C THR A 35 -6.57 -2.02 4.95
N VAL A 36 -5.96 -3.21 4.86
CA VAL A 36 -4.66 -3.44 4.21
C VAL A 36 -4.86 -4.15 2.88
N SER A 37 -4.34 -3.54 1.81
CA SER A 37 -4.39 -4.09 0.46
C SER A 37 -3.00 -4.11 -0.17
N ARG A 38 -2.72 -5.13 -0.97
CA ARG A 38 -1.58 -5.17 -1.89
C ARG A 38 -2.01 -4.67 -3.25
N LEU A 39 -1.26 -3.72 -3.80
CA LEU A 39 -1.48 -3.15 -5.13
C LEU A 39 -0.36 -3.61 -6.04
N LYS A 40 -0.68 -4.31 -7.13
CA LYS A 40 0.31 -4.64 -8.17
C LYS A 40 0.46 -3.44 -9.10
N LEU A 41 1.69 -2.98 -9.24
CA LEU A 41 2.01 -1.77 -10.00
C LEU A 41 2.12 -2.09 -11.48
N GLU A 42 1.61 -1.22 -12.35
CA GLU A 42 1.74 -1.42 -13.80
C GLU A 42 3.19 -1.23 -14.26
N PRO A 43 3.83 -2.21 -14.94
CA PRO A 43 5.21 -2.09 -15.40
C PRO A 43 5.43 -0.83 -16.25
N GLY A 44 6.58 -0.16 -16.06
CA GLY A 44 6.95 1.03 -16.84
C GLY A 44 6.22 2.33 -16.48
N SER A 45 5.30 2.32 -15.50
CA SER A 45 4.72 3.55 -14.95
C SER A 45 5.77 4.40 -14.22
N PHE A 46 5.67 5.73 -14.33
CA PHE A 46 6.50 6.64 -13.53
C PHE A 46 6.09 6.55 -12.07
N ARG A 47 7.06 6.25 -11.20
CA ARG A 47 6.83 6.02 -9.78
C ARG A 47 7.84 6.84 -9.01
N TYR A 48 7.37 7.95 -8.44
CA TYR A 48 8.18 8.99 -7.82
C TYR A 48 9.14 8.45 -6.75
N THR A 49 8.61 7.91 -5.64
CA THR A 49 9.38 7.41 -4.49
C THR A 49 9.51 5.89 -4.46
N ILE A 50 8.79 5.17 -5.33
CA ILE A 50 8.78 3.71 -5.36
C ILE A 50 9.86 3.23 -6.33
N PRO A 51 10.77 2.32 -5.90
CA PRO A 51 11.80 1.78 -6.78
C PRO A 51 11.22 1.16 -8.05
N PRO A 52 11.91 1.29 -9.20
CA PRO A 52 11.46 0.68 -10.46
C PRO A 52 11.44 -0.85 -10.40
N THR A 53 12.20 -1.45 -9.48
CA THR A 53 12.24 -2.90 -9.23
C THR A 53 11.03 -3.42 -8.45
N ALA A 54 10.27 -2.56 -7.77
CA ALA A 54 9.10 -3.01 -7.02
C ALA A 54 7.97 -3.40 -7.98
N THR A 55 7.41 -4.61 -7.82
CA THR A 55 6.25 -5.07 -8.60
C THR A 55 4.93 -4.78 -7.90
N SER A 56 4.97 -4.54 -6.59
CA SER A 56 3.80 -4.30 -5.73
C SER A 56 4.14 -3.37 -4.57
N VAL A 57 3.10 -2.81 -3.95
CA VAL A 57 3.16 -2.08 -2.69
C VAL A 57 2.06 -2.53 -1.76
N ILE A 58 2.28 -2.33 -0.46
CA ILE A 58 1.23 -2.45 0.55
C ILE A 58 0.65 -1.07 0.84
N VAL A 59 -0.67 -0.99 0.80
CA VAL A 59 -1.46 0.19 1.14
C VAL A 59 -2.22 -0.10 2.42
N LYS A 60 -1.96 0.69 3.46
CA LYS A 60 -2.77 0.70 4.68
C LYS A 60 -3.65 1.93 4.68
N GLN A 61 -4.96 1.74 4.60
CA GLN A 61 -5.94 2.83 4.66
C GLN A 61 -6.25 3.20 6.11
N GLN A 62 -6.44 4.49 6.37
CA GLN A 62 -6.96 4.98 7.65
C GLN A 62 -8.35 4.39 7.91
N LYS A 63 -8.58 3.96 9.15
CA LYS A 63 -9.91 3.53 9.61
C LYS A 63 -10.70 4.73 10.12
N ASP A 64 -12.01 4.64 10.00
CA ASP A 64 -12.91 5.67 10.51
C ASP A 64 -12.75 5.84 12.03
N GLY A 65 -12.50 7.06 12.49
CA GLY A 65 -12.28 7.40 13.91
C GLY A 65 -10.92 7.02 14.48
N TRP A 66 -9.94 6.64 13.65
CA TRP A 66 -8.58 6.25 14.04
C TRP A 66 -7.50 7.21 13.47
N GLU A 67 -7.86 8.47 13.28
CA GLU A 67 -6.98 9.52 12.73
C GLU A 67 -5.69 9.64 13.56
N ARG A 68 -5.82 9.58 14.89
CA ARG A 68 -4.70 9.75 15.81
C ARG A 68 -3.71 8.60 15.68
N GLU A 69 -4.19 7.37 15.69
CA GLU A 69 -3.39 6.16 15.57
C GLU A 69 -2.67 6.11 14.21
N PHE A 70 -3.37 6.54 13.15
CA PHE A 70 -2.81 6.62 11.82
C PHE A 70 -1.64 7.63 11.74
N GLU A 71 -1.83 8.83 12.28
CA GLU A 71 -0.76 9.85 12.35
C GLU A 71 0.37 9.46 13.30
N ASP A 72 0.05 8.77 14.41
CA ASP A 72 1.05 8.26 15.35
C ASP A 72 1.90 7.15 14.72
N GLU A 73 1.32 6.21 13.95
CA GLU A 73 2.06 5.20 13.18
C GLU A 73 2.98 5.87 12.15
N LYS A 74 2.46 6.83 11.38
CA LYS A 74 3.23 7.58 10.40
C LYS A 74 4.44 8.27 11.03
N LYS A 75 4.25 9.01 12.13
CA LYS A 75 5.31 9.78 12.78
C LYS A 75 6.27 8.92 13.58
N THR A 76 5.76 8.00 14.38
CA THR A 76 6.58 7.24 15.33
C THR A 76 7.24 6.05 14.67
N THR A 77 6.50 5.31 13.84
CA THR A 77 7.04 4.09 13.23
C THR A 77 7.86 4.43 12.02
N TYR A 78 7.30 5.14 11.04
CA TYR A 78 8.00 5.30 9.75
C TYR A 78 8.95 6.50 9.71
N LEU A 79 8.59 7.64 10.31
CA LEU A 79 9.48 8.81 10.30
C LEU A 79 10.59 8.73 11.35
N ARG A 80 10.25 8.33 12.59
CA ARG A 80 11.23 8.29 13.70
C ARG A 80 12.10 7.03 13.70
N LEU A 81 11.56 5.86 13.33
CA LEU A 81 12.34 4.61 13.21
C LEU A 81 12.83 4.36 11.78
N LYS A 82 13.15 5.44 11.05
CA LYS A 82 13.62 5.35 9.66
C LYS A 82 14.84 4.43 9.49
N THR A 83 15.72 4.36 10.49
CA THR A 83 16.92 3.51 10.48
C THR A 83 16.60 2.01 10.53
N LEU A 84 15.39 1.61 10.94
CA LEU A 84 14.96 0.21 11.01
C LEU A 84 14.23 -0.25 9.74
N GLN A 85 14.01 0.65 8.77
CA GLN A 85 13.35 0.30 7.52
C GLN A 85 14.26 -0.53 6.60
N GLY A 86 13.68 -1.56 5.99
CA GLY A 86 14.37 -2.53 5.15
C GLY A 86 14.92 -3.75 5.90
N GLU A 87 15.02 -3.67 7.23
CA GLU A 87 15.48 -4.77 8.09
C GLU A 87 14.35 -5.30 8.98
N VAL A 88 13.71 -4.42 9.74
CA VAL A 88 12.63 -4.78 10.68
C VAL A 88 11.29 -4.19 10.23
N LEU A 89 11.30 -3.01 9.63
CA LEU A 89 10.11 -2.32 9.15
C LEU A 89 10.08 -2.31 7.61
N PRO A 90 8.89 -2.34 6.99
CA PRO A 90 8.77 -2.01 5.57
C PRO A 90 9.31 -0.61 5.27
N TYR A 91 9.87 -0.42 4.08
CA TYR A 91 10.19 0.93 3.59
C TYR A 91 8.92 1.74 3.42
N PHE A 92 8.94 2.96 3.95
CA PHE A 92 7.84 3.92 3.80
C PHE A 92 8.08 4.79 2.58
N TYR A 93 7.29 4.56 1.53
CA TYR A 93 7.37 5.32 0.27
C TYR A 93 6.60 6.64 0.34
N GLY A 94 5.70 6.79 1.31
CA GLY A 94 5.00 8.04 1.58
C GLY A 94 3.56 7.84 2.02
N ALA A 95 2.89 8.96 2.27
CA ALA A 95 1.45 9.01 2.49
C ALA A 95 0.73 9.48 1.23
N GLY A 96 -0.55 9.17 1.12
CA GLY A 96 -1.35 9.52 -0.04
C GLY A 96 -2.84 9.27 0.17
N TYR A 97 -3.54 9.11 -0.93
CA TYR A 97 -4.95 8.79 -0.98
C TYR A 97 -5.20 7.60 -1.92
N PHE A 98 -6.10 6.72 -1.49
CA PHE A 98 -6.59 5.59 -2.27
C PHE A 98 -8.10 5.52 -2.13
N ASP A 99 -8.82 5.52 -3.25
CA ASP A 99 -10.30 5.63 -3.28
C ASP A 99 -10.83 6.80 -2.39
N GLY A 100 -10.07 7.89 -2.30
CA GLY A 100 -10.42 9.10 -1.52
C GLY A 100 -10.04 9.05 -0.04
N LEU A 101 -9.57 7.92 0.48
CA LEU A 101 -9.20 7.74 1.88
C LEU A 101 -7.69 7.92 2.11
N PRO A 102 -7.25 8.51 3.24
CA PRO A 102 -5.84 8.63 3.58
C PRO A 102 -5.16 7.27 3.71
N VAL A 103 -3.95 7.13 3.15
CA VAL A 103 -3.18 5.88 3.19
C VAL A 103 -1.70 6.06 3.47
N LEU A 104 -1.11 5.02 4.04
CA LEU A 104 0.34 4.81 4.10
C LEU A 104 0.75 3.81 3.02
N ILE A 105 1.84 4.12 2.32
CA ILE A 105 2.35 3.34 1.18
C ILE A 105 3.69 2.75 1.58
N LEU A 106 3.75 1.43 1.55
CA LEU A 106 4.84 0.64 2.11
C LEU A 106 5.42 -0.31 1.06
N SER A 107 6.70 -0.67 1.19
CA SER A 107 7.28 -1.76 0.44
C SER A 107 6.55 -3.06 0.74
N ASP A 108 6.25 -3.82 -0.30
CA ASP A 108 5.86 -5.22 -0.15
C ASP A 108 7.10 -6.03 0.19
N ILE A 109 7.15 -6.50 1.43
CA ILE A 109 8.17 -7.42 1.92
C ILE A 109 7.52 -8.78 2.10
N ASP A 110 8.21 -9.83 1.69
CA ASP A 110 7.76 -11.21 1.95
C ASP A 110 7.85 -11.47 3.46
N GLY A 111 6.78 -11.16 4.17
CA GLY A 111 6.62 -11.46 5.59
C GLY A 111 6.24 -12.92 5.79
N ILE A 112 6.78 -13.55 6.83
CA ILE A 112 6.27 -14.83 7.32
C ILE A 112 5.16 -14.48 8.31
N THR A 113 3.91 -14.82 8.00
CA THR A 113 2.81 -14.68 8.96
C THR A 113 3.05 -15.66 10.11
N PHE A 114 3.34 -15.13 11.30
CA PHE A 114 3.41 -15.97 12.50
C PHE A 114 2.00 -16.33 12.93
N GLU A 115 1.56 -17.54 12.59
CA GLU A 115 0.36 -18.13 13.17
C GLU A 115 0.70 -18.48 14.62
N GLY A 116 0.14 -17.71 15.57
CA GLY A 116 0.40 -17.91 17.00
C GLY A 116 0.13 -19.36 17.41
N PHE A 117 0.96 -19.90 18.30
CA PHE A 117 0.74 -21.23 18.86
C PHE A 117 -0.66 -21.29 19.49
N GLY A 118 -1.52 -22.12 18.91
CA GLY A 118 -2.81 -22.48 19.51
C GLY A 118 -2.56 -23.05 20.90
N SER A 119 -3.08 -22.35 21.91
CA SER A 119 -3.17 -22.83 23.29
C SER A 119 -4.29 -23.84 23.45
#